data_AF-A0A971ZYZ2-F1
#
_entry.id   AF-A0A971ZYZ2-F1
#
_cell.length_a   1.000
_cell.length_b   1.000
_cell.length_c   1.000
_cell.angle_alpha   90.00
_cell.angle_beta   90.00
_cell.angle_gamma   90.00
#
_symmetry.space_group_name_H-M   'P 1'
#
loop_
_entity.id
_entity.type
_entity.pdbx_description
1 polymer ?
#
loop_
_entity_poly.entity_id
_entity_poly.type
_entity_poly.pdbx_seq_one_letter_code
_entity_poly.pdbx_strand_id
1 'polypeptide(L)'
;MKESSFLERQFKLRENKTDVKTEVLAGLTTFMTMAYILIVNPSILSDAGMDWGGVFTATAISAAVATLLMAFLANYPFALAPGMGLNAFFAYSVVIGM
;
A
#
# COMPACT_ATOMS: atom_id res chain seq x y z
N MET A 1 35.81 2.74 -12.59
CA MET A 1 34.85 2.63 -11.47
C MET A 1 33.45 2.65 -12.06
N LYS A 2 32.70 1.53 -12.00
CA LYS A 2 31.34 1.49 -12.56
C LYS A 2 30.46 2.43 -11.75
N GLU A 3 29.82 3.39 -12.42
CA GLU A 3 28.78 4.24 -11.81
C GLU A 3 27.79 3.36 -11.07
N SER A 4 27.71 3.51 -9.75
CA SER A 4 26.65 2.90 -8.98
C SER A 4 25.34 3.60 -9.37
N SER A 5 24.49 2.86 -10.09
CA SER A 5 23.13 3.27 -10.43
C SER A 5 22.41 3.85 -9.21
N PHE A 6 21.52 4.83 -9.40
CA PHE A 6 20.69 5.42 -8.34
C PHE A 6 20.04 4.36 -7.44
N LEU A 7 19.55 3.26 -8.04
CA LEU A 7 18.93 2.14 -7.33
C LEU A 7 19.90 1.44 -6.37
N GLU A 8 21.17 1.31 -6.73
CA GLU A 8 22.18 0.69 -5.88
C GLU A 8 22.55 1.60 -4.69
N ARG A 9 22.59 2.92 -4.91
CA ARG A 9 22.88 3.89 -3.83
C ARG A 9 21.73 3.98 -2.82
N GLN A 10 20.50 3.97 -3.32
CA GLN A 10 19.32 4.11 -2.48
C GLN A 10 18.94 2.78 -1.81
N PHE A 11 18.69 1.74 -2.60
CA PHE A 11 18.12 0.47 -2.11
C PHE A 11 19.15 -0.62 -1.81
N LYS A 12 20.43 -0.38 -2.11
CA LYS A 12 21.55 -1.28 -1.78
C LYS A 12 21.30 -2.74 -2.20
N LEU A 13 20.82 -2.94 -3.43
CA LEU A 13 20.34 -4.23 -3.92
C LEU A 13 21.39 -5.34 -3.77
N ARG A 14 22.68 -5.05 -4.05
CA ARG A 14 23.75 -6.06 -3.90
C ARG A 14 24.04 -6.40 -2.44
N GLU A 15 23.98 -5.42 -1.53
CA GLU A 15 24.11 -5.68 -0.08
C GLU A 15 22.95 -6.56 0.42
N ASN A 16 21.76 -6.32 -0.12
CA ASN A 16 20.54 -7.10 0.12
C ASN A 16 20.46 -8.41 -0.69
N LYS A 17 21.50 -8.74 -1.48
CA LYS A 17 21.58 -9.96 -2.32
C LYS A 17 20.37 -10.16 -3.25
N THR A 18 19.82 -9.07 -3.77
CA THR A 18 18.65 -9.05 -4.67
C THR A 18 18.98 -8.34 -5.99
N ASP A 19 18.04 -8.36 -6.94
CA ASP A 19 18.12 -7.69 -8.22
C ASP A 19 16.78 -7.04 -8.62
N VAL A 20 16.81 -6.13 -9.59
CA VAL A 20 15.64 -5.34 -10.01
C VAL A 20 14.46 -6.21 -10.46
N LYS A 21 14.70 -7.32 -11.17
CA LYS A 21 13.61 -8.20 -11.63
C LYS A 21 12.93 -8.87 -10.45
N THR A 22 13.73 -9.35 -9.50
CA THR A 22 13.25 -9.97 -8.27
C THR A 22 12.40 -8.99 -7.45
N GLU A 23 12.87 -7.76 -7.26
CA GLU A 23 12.14 -6.72 -6.53
C GLU A 23 10.82 -6.30 -7.21
N VAL A 24 10.81 -6.18 -8.54
CA VAL A 24 9.57 -5.86 -9.28
C VAL A 24 8.55 -6.99 -9.14
N LEU A 25 8.99 -8.25 -9.23
CA LEU A 25 8.09 -9.39 -9.06
C LEU A 25 7.58 -9.50 -7.61
N ALA A 26 8.44 -9.24 -6.63
CA ALA A 26 8.05 -9.21 -5.22
C ALA A 26 7.00 -8.11 -4.98
N GLY A 27 7.24 -6.90 -5.47
CA GLY A 27 6.29 -5.78 -5.37
C GLY A 27 4.94 -6.08 -6.02
N LEU A 28 4.93 -6.70 -7.22
CA LEU A 28 3.69 -7.11 -7.87
C LEU A 28 2.94 -8.19 -7.07
N THR A 29 3.68 -9.15 -6.51
CA THR A 29 3.10 -10.21 -5.67
C THR A 29 2.45 -9.61 -4.43
N THR A 30 3.15 -8.71 -3.73
CA THR A 30 2.62 -7.99 -2.57
C THR A 30 1.39 -7.16 -2.93
N PHE A 31 1.41 -6.43 -4.06
CA PHE A 31 0.26 -5.69 -4.56
C PHE A 31 -0.95 -6.61 -4.74
N MET A 32 -0.79 -7.75 -5.41
CA MET A 32 -1.88 -8.71 -5.62
C MET A 32 -2.45 -9.26 -4.31
N THR A 33 -1.61 -9.49 -3.28
CA THR A 33 -2.06 -9.94 -1.95
C THR A 33 -2.95 -8.90 -1.26
N MET A 34 -2.73 -7.61 -1.50
CA MET A 34 -3.47 -6.51 -0.87
C MET A 34 -4.57 -5.94 -1.77
N ALA A 35 -4.62 -6.31 -3.05
CA ALA A 35 -5.53 -5.73 -4.04
C ALA A 35 -7.00 -5.82 -3.64
N TYR A 36 -7.37 -6.82 -2.84
CA TYR A 36 -8.73 -6.95 -2.30
C TYR A 36 -9.17 -5.71 -1.50
N ILE A 37 -8.24 -4.98 -0.87
CA ILE A 37 -8.51 -3.77 -0.09
C ILE A 37 -9.14 -2.68 -0.96
N LEU A 38 -8.78 -2.61 -2.25
CA LEU A 38 -9.37 -1.66 -3.19
C LEU A 38 -10.87 -1.88 -3.37
N ILE A 39 -11.40 -3.07 -3.10
CA ILE A 39 -12.83 -3.36 -3.19
C ILE A 39 -13.46 -3.36 -1.80
N VAL A 40 -12.83 -4.04 -0.84
CA VAL A 40 -13.44 -4.26 0.48
C VAL A 40 -13.49 -2.97 1.30
N ASN A 41 -12.46 -2.12 1.24
CA ASN A 41 -12.46 -0.88 2.02
C ASN A 41 -13.57 0.09 1.57
N PRO A 42 -13.73 0.38 0.25
CA PRO A 42 -14.86 1.15 -0.22
C PRO A 42 -16.20 0.54 0.15
N SER A 43 -16.37 -0.78 0.07
CA SER A 43 -17.64 -1.42 0.45
C SER A 43 -17.99 -1.21 1.93
N ILE A 44 -17.04 -1.43 2.86
CA ILE A 44 -17.25 -1.19 4.30
C ILE A 44 -17.61 0.27 4.59
N LEU A 45 -16.87 1.21 3.99
CA LEU A 45 -17.11 2.64 4.24
C LEU A 45 -18.38 3.14 3.53
N SER A 46 -18.81 2.48 2.47
CA SER A 46 -20.09 2.77 1.81
C SER A 46 -21.29 2.36 2.66
N ASP A 47 -21.18 1.29 3.45
CA ASP A 47 -22.20 0.93 4.45
C ASP A 47 -22.39 2.06 5.49
N ALA A 48 -21.33 2.80 5.79
CA ALA A 48 -21.35 4.00 6.63
C ALA A 48 -21.82 5.27 5.89
N GLY A 49 -22.26 5.16 4.64
CA GLY A 49 -22.82 6.25 3.83
C GLY A 49 -21.80 7.04 2.98
N MET A 50 -20.56 6.58 2.85
CA MET A 50 -19.56 7.23 1.99
C MET A 50 -19.71 6.84 0.51
N ASP A 51 -19.27 7.70 -0.41
CA ASP A 51 -19.27 7.39 -1.85
C ASP A 51 -18.22 6.32 -2.19
N TRP A 52 -18.66 5.22 -2.79
CA TRP A 52 -17.80 4.08 -3.10
C TRP A 52 -16.64 4.45 -4.04
N GLY A 53 -16.91 5.20 -5.11
CA GLY A 53 -15.90 5.59 -6.09
C GLY A 53 -14.87 6.57 -5.54
N GLY A 54 -15.32 7.52 -4.72
CA GLY A 54 -14.49 8.47 -4.00
C GLY A 54 -13.56 7.77 -3.01
N VAL A 55 -14.10 6.85 -2.20
CA VAL A 55 -13.30 6.06 -1.24
C VAL A 55 -12.34 5.11 -1.96
N PHE A 56 -12.74 4.50 -3.07
CA PHE A 56 -11.86 3.69 -3.92
C PHE A 56 -10.63 4.50 -4.36
N THR A 57 -10.89 5.67 -4.93
CA THR A 57 -9.85 6.55 -5.46
C THR A 57 -8.94 7.06 -4.34
N ALA A 58 -9.52 7.48 -3.22
CA ALA A 58 -8.78 7.93 -2.05
C ALA A 58 -7.91 6.81 -1.47
N THR A 59 -8.42 5.57 -1.41
CA THR A 59 -7.67 4.40 -0.95
C THR A 59 -6.48 4.11 -1.85
N ALA A 60 -6.68 4.09 -3.16
CA ALA A 60 -5.62 3.81 -4.13
C ALA A 60 -4.51 4.87 -4.06
N ILE A 61 -4.88 6.17 -4.06
CA ILE A 61 -3.92 7.27 -4.03
C ILE A 61 -3.18 7.30 -2.70
N SER A 62 -3.89 7.20 -1.56
CA SER A 62 -3.25 7.23 -0.24
C SER A 62 -2.31 6.04 -0.03
N ALA A 63 -2.70 4.83 -0.43
CA ALA A 63 -1.84 3.64 -0.35
C ALA A 63 -0.59 3.76 -1.25
N ALA A 64 -0.75 4.29 -2.47
CA ALA A 64 0.37 4.56 -3.37
C ALA A 64 1.34 5.58 -2.76
N VAL A 65 0.84 6.72 -2.28
CA VAL A 65 1.66 7.76 -1.65
C VAL A 65 2.37 7.21 -0.41
N ALA A 66 1.66 6.52 0.49
CA ALA A 66 2.23 5.94 1.70
C ALA A 66 3.33 4.92 1.38
N THR A 67 3.11 4.05 0.39
CA THR A 67 4.10 3.06 -0.05
C THR A 67 5.32 3.74 -0.70
N LEU A 68 5.13 4.79 -1.49
CA LEU A 68 6.24 5.56 -2.06
C LEU A 68 7.05 6.27 -0.97
N LEU A 69 6.40 6.83 0.05
CA LEU A 69 7.09 7.43 1.19
C LEU A 69 7.91 6.38 1.96
N MET A 70 7.38 5.16 2.15
CA MET A 70 8.16 4.07 2.75
C MET A 70 9.37 3.69 1.90
N ALA A 71 9.21 3.64 0.57
CA ALA A 71 10.30 3.31 -0.34
C ALA A 71 11.40 4.39 -0.37
N PHE A 72 11.04 5.67 -0.50
CA PHE A 72 12.03 6.73 -0.73
C PHE A 72 12.51 7.43 0.55
N LEU A 73 11.65 7.58 1.56
CA LEU A 73 11.98 8.30 2.77
C LEU A 73 12.53 7.36 3.84
N ALA A 74 11.83 6.24 4.07
CA ALA A 74 12.22 5.27 5.08
C ALA A 74 13.18 4.19 4.54
N ASN A 75 13.20 3.99 3.22
CA ASN A 75 13.97 2.95 2.53
C ASN A 75 13.74 1.54 3.11
N TYR A 76 12.46 1.22 3.37
CA TYR A 76 12.03 -0.08 3.86
C TYR A 76 11.07 -0.77 2.88
N PRO A 77 11.15 -2.11 2.72
CA PRO A 77 10.34 -2.87 1.78
C PRO A 77 8.94 -3.18 2.35
N PHE A 78 8.20 -2.13 2.73
CA PHE A 78 6.85 -2.26 3.25
C PHE A 78 5.84 -1.56 2.34
N ALA A 79 4.84 -2.33 1.90
CA ALA A 79 3.67 -1.76 1.24
C ALA A 79 2.62 -1.39 2.29
N LEU A 80 2.03 -0.20 2.13
CA LEU A 80 1.08 0.36 3.07
C LEU A 80 -0.31 0.46 2.45
N ALA A 81 -1.29 0.00 3.20
CA ALA A 81 -2.71 -0.01 2.85
C ALA A 81 -3.52 0.22 4.14
N PRO A 82 -4.81 0.59 4.04
CA PRO A 82 -5.62 0.83 5.22
C PRO A 82 -5.83 -0.43 6.07
N GLY A 83 -5.85 -0.24 7.39
CA GLY A 83 -6.07 -1.30 8.37
C GLY A 83 -7.52 -1.75 8.43
N MET A 84 -7.83 -2.92 7.87
CA MET A 84 -9.21 -3.40 7.69
C MET A 84 -10.03 -3.48 9.00
N GLY A 85 -9.41 -3.82 10.13
CA GLY A 85 -10.11 -3.89 11.42
C GLY A 85 -10.57 -2.53 11.95
N LEU A 86 -9.78 -1.47 11.73
CA LEU A 86 -10.11 -0.11 12.16
C LEU A 86 -11.27 0.46 11.34
N ASN A 87 -11.31 0.14 10.05
CA ASN A 87 -12.36 0.61 9.15
C ASN A 87 -13.70 -0.07 9.45
N ALA A 88 -13.67 -1.38 9.77
CA ALA A 88 -14.85 -2.10 10.22
C ALA A 88 -15.37 -1.56 11.56
N PHE A 89 -14.48 -1.29 12.53
CA PHE A 89 -14.86 -0.66 13.79
C PHE A 89 -15.50 0.73 13.56
N PHE A 90 -14.88 1.56 12.72
CA PHE A 90 -15.42 2.87 12.39
C PHE A 90 -16.83 2.78 11.77
N ALA A 91 -17.00 1.95 10.73
CA ALA A 91 -18.27 1.84 10.05
C ALA A 91 -19.37 1.25 10.95
N TYR A 92 -19.14 0.07 11.50
CA TYR A 92 -20.19 -0.69 12.17
C TYR A 92 -20.41 -0.24 13.61
N SER A 93 -19.37 0.08 14.38
CA SER A 93 -19.52 0.47 15.79
C SER A 93 -19.70 1.97 15.99
N VAL A 94 -18.95 2.82 15.26
CA VAL A 94 -18.97 4.26 15.50
C VAL A 94 -20.07 4.98 14.70
N VAL A 95 -20.23 4.64 13.42
CA VAL A 95 -21.20 5.32 12.55
C VAL A 95 -22.58 4.66 12.63
N ILE A 96 -22.67 3.35 12.44
CA ILE A 96 -23.95 2.62 12.40
C ILE A 96 -24.46 2.31 13.82
N GLY A 97 -23.56 2.00 14.76
CA GLY A 97 -23.91 1.68 16.14
C GLY A 97 -24.42 0.25 16.35
N MET A 98 -23.85 -0.73 15.62
CA MET A 98 -24.09 -2.16 15.78
C MET A 98 -23.35 -2.76 16.98
#